data_AF-A0A963HPV5-F1
#
_entry.id   AF-A0A963HPV5-F1
#
_cell.length_a   1.000
_cell.length_b   1.000
_cell.length_c   1.000
_cell.angle_alpha   90.00
_cell.angle_beta   90.00
_cell.angle_gamma   90.00
#
_symmetry.space_group_name_H-M   'P 1'
#
loop_
_entity.id
_entity.type
_entity.pdbx_description
1 polymer ?
#
loop_
_entity_poly.entity_id
_entity_poly.type
_entity_poly.pdbx_seq_one_letter_code
_entity_poly.pdbx_strand_id
1 'polypeptide(L)'
;MGVNLRGASPVQVTDKTYQQHRVFAELQRYMEFYGQFAMSVFSFATMGTKAICNIDTYVYSSMQGTLESMRTILIAGRINDAYTLLRKYHDSAIINIYSNLYLHNNFSIENFIVEKINNWLQGKEKLPEYRVMSQYIRSSDALKPINGVFGLDDRYKRVRDRCNDHTHYNFYRHAMLNDNEVHIDNRDWWLDRFSEDVRDLFILHLGYIFFLNGHYMMSSDHMDALECGMQPEEDSQYWVAPFIQEVFDEIITPRRPDVTSAIKASSAMQIS
;
A
#
# COMPACT_ATOMS: atom_id res chain seq x y z
N MET A 1 19.27 -43.68 -23.45
CA MET A 1 18.86 -42.36 -23.97
C MET A 1 18.97 -41.36 -22.83
N GLY A 2 20.06 -40.59 -22.79
CA GLY A 2 20.25 -39.54 -21.79
C GLY A 2 19.49 -38.29 -22.21
N VAL A 3 18.51 -37.88 -21.42
CA VAL A 3 17.89 -36.57 -21.55
C VAL A 3 18.91 -35.54 -21.07
N ASN A 4 19.51 -34.85 -22.02
CA ASN A 4 20.38 -33.72 -21.75
C ASN A 4 19.49 -32.53 -21.35
N LEU A 5 19.24 -32.39 -20.05
CA LEU A 5 18.67 -31.18 -19.46
C LEU A 5 19.71 -30.06 -19.59
N ARG A 6 19.82 -29.49 -20.79
CA ARG A 6 20.51 -28.20 -20.98
C ARG A 6 19.81 -27.19 -20.10
N GLY A 7 20.61 -26.51 -19.27
CA GLY A 7 20.18 -25.64 -18.20
C GLY A 7 18.99 -24.75 -18.58
N ALA A 8 17.93 -24.84 -17.79
CA ALA A 8 16.85 -23.88 -17.82
C ALA A 8 17.46 -22.51 -17.50
N SER A 9 17.66 -21.69 -18.54
CA SER A 9 17.81 -20.25 -18.33
C SER A 9 16.59 -19.78 -17.55
N PRO A 10 16.74 -18.84 -16.61
CA PRO A 10 15.59 -18.29 -15.91
C PRO A 10 14.59 -17.81 -16.96
N VAL A 11 13.36 -18.28 -16.82
CA VAL A 11 12.22 -18.05 -17.72
C VAL A 11 11.87 -16.56 -17.61
N GLN A 12 12.66 -15.73 -18.28
CA GLN A 12 12.56 -14.27 -18.31
C GLN A 12 12.23 -13.83 -19.73
N VAL A 13 11.40 -12.79 -19.83
CA VAL A 13 11.12 -12.14 -21.12
C VAL A 13 12.44 -11.56 -21.65
N THR A 14 12.83 -11.92 -22.87
CA THR A 14 14.09 -11.49 -23.49
C THR A 14 14.01 -10.13 -24.18
N ASP A 15 12.80 -9.59 -24.32
CA ASP A 15 12.54 -8.28 -24.89
C ASP A 15 13.12 -7.16 -24.01
N LYS A 16 13.96 -6.30 -24.60
CA LYS A 16 14.66 -5.24 -23.85
C LYS A 16 13.71 -4.15 -23.39
N THR A 17 12.71 -3.80 -24.19
CA THR A 17 11.70 -2.77 -23.85
C THR A 17 10.94 -3.20 -22.60
N TYR A 18 10.53 -4.47 -22.55
CA TYR A 18 9.94 -5.08 -21.37
C TYR A 18 10.87 -4.99 -20.17
N GLN A 19 12.10 -5.50 -20.26
CA GLN A 19 13.04 -5.53 -19.14
C GLN A 19 13.40 -4.15 -18.56
N GLN A 20 13.35 -3.11 -19.40
CA GLN A 20 13.68 -1.72 -19.03
C GLN A 20 12.44 -0.89 -18.68
N HIS A 21 11.25 -1.49 -18.66
CA HIS A 21 10.02 -0.77 -18.39
C HIS A 21 10.01 -0.14 -16.98
N ARG A 22 9.52 1.10 -16.87
CA ARG A 22 9.52 1.90 -15.62
C ARG A 22 8.86 1.23 -14.42
N VAL A 23 7.91 0.32 -14.68
CA VAL A 23 7.18 -0.44 -13.64
C VAL A 23 8.11 -1.15 -12.66
N PHE A 24 9.27 -1.63 -13.11
CA PHE A 24 10.23 -2.33 -12.25
C PHE A 24 10.91 -1.39 -11.25
N ALA A 25 11.21 -0.16 -11.67
CA ALA A 25 11.78 0.87 -10.81
C ALA A 25 10.72 1.43 -9.86
N GLU A 26 9.49 1.65 -10.33
CA GLU A 26 8.38 2.11 -9.50
C GLU A 26 8.02 1.09 -8.41
N LEU A 27 7.95 -0.21 -8.74
CA LEU A 27 7.73 -1.26 -7.74
C LEU A 27 8.85 -1.30 -6.69
N GLN A 28 10.10 -1.19 -7.13
CA GLN A 28 11.26 -1.14 -6.22
C GLN A 28 11.15 0.05 -5.26
N ARG A 29 10.80 1.23 -5.78
CA ARG A 29 10.58 2.43 -4.97
C ARG A 29 9.48 2.25 -3.92
N TYR A 30 8.34 1.66 -4.30
CA TYR A 30 7.26 1.40 -3.34
C TYR A 30 7.66 0.35 -2.29
N MET A 31 8.45 -0.66 -2.67
CA MET A 31 9.00 -1.64 -1.72
C MET A 31 9.91 -0.98 -0.69
N GLU A 32 10.84 -0.14 -1.14
CA GLU A 32 11.76 0.60 -0.27
C GLU A 32 11.00 1.52 0.67
N PHE A 33 10.00 2.24 0.16
CA PHE A 33 9.12 3.05 0.98
C PHE A 33 8.45 2.24 2.08
N TYR A 34 7.78 1.12 1.76
CA TYR A 34 7.11 0.33 2.80
C TYR A 34 8.08 -0.29 3.81
N GLY A 35 9.30 -0.62 3.39
CA GLY A 35 10.36 -1.08 4.31
C GLY A 35 10.77 0.01 5.30
N GLN A 36 11.03 1.23 4.82
CA GLN A 36 11.33 2.38 5.68
C GLN A 36 10.13 2.76 6.55
N PHE A 37 8.93 2.75 5.98
CA PHE A 37 7.71 3.11 6.67
C PHE A 37 7.39 2.15 7.81
N ALA A 38 7.54 0.84 7.58
CA ALA A 38 7.40 -0.18 8.63
C ALA A 38 8.31 0.11 9.83
N MET A 39 9.58 0.45 9.58
CA MET A 39 10.52 0.78 10.66
C MET A 39 10.15 2.08 11.36
N SER A 40 9.77 3.12 10.60
CA SER A 40 9.45 4.44 11.16
C SER A 40 8.26 4.43 12.12
N VAL A 41 7.26 3.57 11.88
CA VAL A 41 6.05 3.54 12.71
C VAL A 41 6.13 2.58 13.90
N PHE A 42 7.20 1.78 13.99
CA PHE A 42 7.31 0.67 14.93
C PHE A 42 7.11 1.06 16.39
N SER A 43 7.65 2.23 16.78
CA SER A 43 7.60 2.76 18.14
C SER A 43 6.23 3.34 18.53
N PHE A 44 5.35 3.64 17.57
CA PHE A 44 4.00 4.13 17.87
C PHE A 44 3.08 2.97 18.27
N ALA A 45 2.99 2.67 19.56
CA ALA A 45 2.17 1.57 20.07
C ALA A 45 0.71 1.66 19.58
N THR A 46 0.20 0.55 19.03
CA THR A 46 -1.20 0.49 18.57
C THR A 46 -2.15 0.38 19.75
N MET A 47 -2.78 1.49 20.10
CA MET A 47 -3.81 1.54 21.13
C MET A 47 -5.03 0.68 20.77
N GLY A 48 -5.70 0.14 21.79
CA GLY A 48 -6.87 -0.73 21.60
C GLY A 48 -6.55 -2.20 21.33
N THR A 49 -5.28 -2.62 21.42
CA THR A 49 -4.86 -4.02 21.23
C THR A 49 -3.92 -4.49 22.33
N LYS A 50 -3.65 -5.79 22.40
CA LYS A 50 -2.60 -6.37 23.26
C LYS A 50 -1.23 -6.44 22.58
N ALA A 51 -1.07 -5.83 21.40
CA ALA A 51 0.22 -5.83 20.70
C ALA A 51 1.24 -4.96 21.45
N ILE A 52 2.49 -5.40 21.47
CA ILE A 52 3.58 -4.70 22.18
C ILE A 52 4.12 -3.54 21.34
N CYS A 53 4.07 -3.67 20.02
CA CYS A 53 4.56 -2.69 19.05
C CYS A 53 3.44 -2.33 18.08
N ASN A 54 3.72 -1.39 17.18
CA ASN A 54 2.76 -1.02 16.15
C ASN A 54 2.41 -2.19 15.22
N ILE A 55 1.13 -2.56 15.13
CA ILE A 55 0.65 -3.63 14.25
C ILE A 55 0.85 -3.28 12.77
N ASP A 56 0.85 -1.99 12.44
CA ASP A 56 0.99 -1.50 11.06
C ASP A 56 2.37 -1.80 10.48
N THR A 57 3.41 -1.85 11.32
CA THR A 57 4.76 -2.33 10.95
C THR A 57 4.68 -3.63 10.14
N TYR A 58 3.93 -4.60 10.65
CA TYR A 58 3.85 -5.93 10.04
C TYR A 58 2.98 -5.92 8.79
N VAL A 59 1.97 -5.05 8.73
CA VAL A 59 1.15 -4.86 7.53
C VAL A 59 1.98 -4.23 6.41
N TYR A 60 2.79 -3.21 6.72
CA TYR A 60 3.66 -2.54 5.75
C TYR A 60 4.77 -3.46 5.26
N SER A 61 5.42 -4.22 6.14
CA SER A 61 6.38 -5.26 5.74
C SER A 61 5.73 -6.34 4.85
N SER A 62 4.49 -6.76 5.14
CA SER A 62 3.73 -7.68 4.29
C SER A 62 3.37 -7.08 2.92
N MET A 63 3.05 -5.78 2.87
CA MET A 63 2.81 -5.05 1.62
C MET A 63 4.09 -4.92 0.78
N GLN A 64 5.23 -4.63 1.40
CA GLN A 64 6.55 -4.69 0.76
C GLN A 64 6.80 -6.05 0.10
N GLY A 65 6.62 -7.15 0.83
CA GLY A 65 6.79 -8.51 0.27
C GLY A 65 5.80 -8.85 -0.84
N THR A 66 4.59 -8.27 -0.80
CA THR A 66 3.61 -8.44 -1.90
C THR A 66 4.05 -7.69 -3.16
N LEU A 67 4.62 -6.48 -3.03
CA LEU A 67 5.19 -5.73 -4.16
C LEU A 67 6.44 -6.43 -4.74
N GLU A 68 7.30 -7.00 -3.89
CA GLU A 68 8.43 -7.83 -4.31
C GLU A 68 7.97 -9.04 -5.12
N SER A 69 6.91 -9.69 -4.65
CA SER A 69 6.28 -10.82 -5.36
C SER A 69 5.73 -10.39 -6.71
N MET A 70 5.05 -9.23 -6.80
CA MET A 70 4.61 -8.66 -8.09
C MET A 70 5.79 -8.45 -9.03
N ARG A 71 6.86 -7.82 -8.55
CA ARG A 71 8.07 -7.56 -9.34
C ARG A 71 8.68 -8.85 -9.87
N THR A 72 8.79 -9.87 -9.03
CA THR A 72 9.33 -11.20 -9.40
C THR A 72 8.49 -11.87 -10.48
N ILE A 73 7.16 -11.83 -10.34
CA ILE A 73 6.23 -12.39 -11.32
C ILE A 73 6.29 -11.63 -12.66
N LEU A 74 6.41 -10.30 -12.62
CA LEU A 74 6.60 -9.50 -13.84
C LEU A 74 7.94 -9.82 -14.51
N ILE A 75 9.04 -10.01 -13.77
CA ILE A 75 10.32 -10.44 -14.35
C ILE A 75 10.17 -11.77 -15.11
N ALA A 76 9.31 -12.67 -14.62
CA ALA A 76 8.98 -13.92 -15.29
C ALA A 76 8.04 -13.77 -16.50
N GLY A 77 7.57 -12.55 -16.81
CA GLY A 77 6.68 -12.27 -17.94
C GLY A 77 5.20 -12.56 -17.71
N ARG A 78 4.80 -12.78 -16.45
CA ARG A 78 3.47 -13.25 -16.05
C ARG A 78 2.58 -12.11 -15.56
N ILE A 79 2.20 -11.21 -16.48
CA ILE A 79 1.46 -9.98 -16.14
C ILE A 79 0.13 -10.29 -15.45
N ASN A 80 -0.56 -11.36 -15.88
CA ASN A 80 -1.86 -11.69 -15.30
C ASN A 80 -1.77 -12.15 -13.84
N ASP A 81 -0.79 -12.97 -13.50
CA ASP A 81 -0.53 -13.38 -12.12
C ASP A 81 -0.16 -12.16 -11.25
N ALA A 82 0.57 -11.18 -11.80
CA ALA A 82 0.87 -9.94 -11.09
C ALA A 82 -0.41 -9.16 -10.73
N TYR A 83 -1.43 -9.14 -11.59
CA TYR A 83 -2.73 -8.52 -11.29
C TYR A 83 -3.49 -9.23 -10.15
N THR A 84 -3.30 -10.54 -9.99
CA THR A 84 -3.86 -11.28 -8.85
C THR A 84 -3.20 -10.85 -7.55
N LEU A 85 -1.88 -10.62 -7.56
CA LEU A 85 -1.19 -10.03 -6.41
C LEU A 85 -1.57 -8.57 -6.18
N LEU A 86 -1.82 -7.80 -7.23
CA LEU A 86 -2.31 -6.43 -7.11
C LEU A 86 -3.68 -6.37 -6.43
N ARG A 87 -4.57 -7.34 -6.73
CA ARG A 87 -5.84 -7.51 -6.02
C ARG A 87 -5.62 -7.75 -4.52
N LYS A 88 -4.69 -8.65 -4.17
CA LYS A 88 -4.32 -8.91 -2.77
C LYS A 88 -3.76 -7.66 -2.09
N TYR A 89 -2.92 -6.90 -2.78
CA TYR A 89 -2.38 -5.63 -2.28
C TYR A 89 -3.47 -4.58 -2.04
N HIS A 90 -4.47 -4.49 -2.92
CA HIS A 90 -5.66 -3.67 -2.69
C HIS A 90 -6.40 -4.11 -1.42
N ASP A 91 -6.64 -5.41 -1.26
CA ASP A 91 -7.30 -5.94 -0.06
C ASP A 91 -6.48 -5.64 1.21
N SER A 92 -5.15 -5.75 1.16
CA SER A 92 -4.25 -5.35 2.26
C SER A 92 -4.38 -3.87 2.61
N ALA A 93 -4.43 -2.98 1.61
CA ALA A 93 -4.63 -1.56 1.84
C ALA A 93 -5.97 -1.29 2.56
N ILE A 94 -7.06 -1.90 2.09
CA ILE A 94 -8.38 -1.77 2.73
C ILE A 94 -8.40 -2.34 4.14
N ILE A 95 -7.75 -3.49 4.38
CA ILE A 95 -7.61 -4.08 5.71
C ILE A 95 -6.87 -3.13 6.66
N ASN A 96 -5.78 -2.50 6.20
CA ASN A 96 -5.00 -1.59 7.03
C ASN A 96 -5.80 -0.34 7.41
N ILE A 97 -6.46 0.27 6.43
CA ILE A 97 -7.31 1.45 6.63
C ILE A 97 -8.48 1.11 7.56
N TYR A 98 -9.16 -0.01 7.30
CA TYR A 98 -10.27 -0.47 8.13
C TYR A 98 -9.83 -0.69 9.58
N SER A 99 -8.71 -1.38 9.80
CA SER A 99 -8.25 -1.70 11.14
C SER A 99 -7.90 -0.44 11.93
N ASN A 100 -7.19 0.51 11.31
CA ASN A 100 -6.87 1.80 11.92
C ASN A 100 -8.13 2.62 12.24
N LEU A 101 -9.05 2.74 11.29
CA LEU A 101 -10.31 3.45 11.52
C LEU A 101 -11.18 2.79 12.60
N TYR A 102 -11.24 1.45 12.61
CA TYR A 102 -12.02 0.71 13.58
C TYR A 102 -11.45 0.87 14.99
N LEU A 103 -10.12 0.82 15.14
CA LEU A 103 -9.46 1.14 16.41
C LEU A 103 -9.76 2.58 16.83
N HIS A 104 -9.57 3.55 15.94
CA HIS A 104 -9.84 4.97 16.19
C HIS A 104 -11.28 5.20 16.70
N ASN A 105 -12.27 4.53 16.12
CA ASN A 105 -13.67 4.75 16.48
C ASN A 105 -14.15 3.99 17.73
N ASN A 106 -13.44 2.93 18.14
CA ASN A 106 -13.92 2.03 19.19
C ASN A 106 -13.01 2.00 20.43
N PHE A 107 -11.77 2.47 20.33
CA PHE A 107 -10.89 2.59 21.49
C PHE A 107 -11.35 3.74 22.40
N SER A 108 -11.51 3.45 23.68
CA SER A 108 -11.87 4.43 24.71
C SER A 108 -11.41 3.94 26.08
N ILE A 109 -11.59 4.76 27.11
CA ILE A 109 -11.28 4.37 28.49
C ILE A 109 -12.20 3.20 28.93
N GLU A 110 -13.43 3.18 28.43
CA GLU A 110 -14.42 2.13 28.69
C GLU A 110 -14.21 0.88 27.83
N ASN A 111 -13.54 1.02 26.68
CA ASN A 111 -13.23 -0.06 25.75
C ASN A 111 -11.74 -0.07 25.38
N PHE A 112 -10.91 -0.39 26.38
CA PHE A 112 -9.45 -0.33 26.24
C PHE A 112 -8.89 -1.40 25.29
N ILE A 113 -9.62 -2.50 25.07
CA ILE A 113 -9.25 -3.56 24.13
C ILE A 113 -10.38 -3.74 23.12
N VAL A 114 -10.12 -3.33 21.89
CA VAL A 114 -11.07 -3.46 20.78
C VAL A 114 -11.06 -4.92 20.29
N GLU A 115 -11.99 -5.72 20.83
CA GLU A 115 -12.01 -7.17 20.66
C GLU A 115 -11.93 -7.63 19.20
N LYS A 116 -12.65 -6.98 18.29
CA LYS A 116 -12.68 -7.34 16.86
C LYS A 116 -11.27 -7.38 16.24
N ILE A 117 -10.47 -6.34 16.47
CA ILE A 117 -9.12 -6.23 15.91
C ILE A 117 -8.16 -7.11 16.71
N ASN A 118 -8.26 -7.10 18.04
CA ASN A 118 -7.42 -7.90 18.90
C ASN A 118 -7.59 -9.42 18.69
N ASN A 119 -8.81 -9.89 18.44
CA ASN A 119 -9.10 -11.29 18.13
C ASN A 119 -8.61 -11.68 16.74
N TRP A 120 -8.67 -10.77 15.77
CA TRP A 120 -8.07 -10.99 14.45
C TRP A 120 -6.55 -11.17 14.56
N LEU A 121 -5.86 -10.29 15.30
CA LEU A 121 -4.41 -10.40 15.55
C LEU A 121 -4.03 -11.72 16.24
N GLN A 122 -4.93 -12.29 17.06
CA GLN A 122 -4.75 -13.58 17.73
C GLN A 122 -5.24 -14.79 16.91
N GLY A 123 -5.72 -14.58 15.68
CA GLY A 123 -6.27 -15.64 14.84
C GLY A 123 -7.58 -16.27 15.35
N LYS A 124 -8.27 -15.60 16.28
CA LYS A 124 -9.53 -16.07 16.88
C LYS A 124 -10.75 -15.64 16.06
N GLU A 125 -10.65 -14.55 15.32
CA GLU A 125 -11.72 -14.03 14.48
C GLU A 125 -11.19 -13.62 13.11
N LYS A 126 -12.05 -13.67 12.09
CA LYS A 126 -11.74 -13.12 10.76
C LYS A 126 -12.20 -11.68 10.67
N LEU A 127 -11.45 -10.87 9.92
CA LEU A 127 -11.95 -9.58 9.48
C LEU A 127 -13.18 -9.76 8.56
N PRO A 128 -14.07 -8.75 8.49
CA PRO A 128 -15.18 -8.77 7.55
C PRO A 128 -14.68 -8.87 6.10
N GLU A 129 -15.57 -9.25 5.19
CA GLU A 129 -15.26 -9.23 3.77
C GLU A 129 -15.00 -7.80 3.25
N TYR A 130 -14.28 -7.70 2.12
CA TYR A 130 -13.90 -6.44 1.48
C TYR A 130 -15.06 -5.44 1.39
N ARG A 131 -16.26 -5.89 0.99
CA ARG A 131 -17.41 -5.00 0.79
C ARG A 131 -17.84 -4.32 2.09
N VAL A 132 -17.85 -5.08 3.19
CA VAL A 132 -18.21 -4.57 4.52
C VAL A 132 -17.15 -3.58 5.01
N MET A 133 -15.86 -3.92 4.89
CA MET A 133 -14.77 -3.01 5.28
C MET A 133 -14.78 -1.72 4.44
N SER A 134 -14.93 -1.84 3.12
CA SER A 134 -14.97 -0.69 2.21
C SER A 134 -16.17 0.20 2.47
N GLN A 135 -17.35 -0.37 2.78
CA GLN A 135 -18.53 0.40 3.17
C GLN A 135 -18.30 1.14 4.47
N TYR A 136 -17.73 0.48 5.49
CA TYR A 136 -17.41 1.09 6.78
C TYR A 136 -16.48 2.32 6.64
N ILE A 137 -15.44 2.20 5.81
CA ILE A 137 -14.53 3.31 5.50
C ILE A 137 -15.27 4.46 4.82
N ARG A 138 -16.06 4.17 3.78
CA ARG A 138 -16.76 5.18 2.96
C ARG A 138 -17.89 5.90 3.70
N SER A 139 -18.52 5.24 4.68
CA SER A 139 -19.60 5.84 5.48
C SER A 139 -19.09 6.53 6.75
N SER A 140 -17.78 6.59 6.98
CA SER A 140 -17.23 7.20 8.18
C SER A 140 -17.24 8.73 8.11
N ASP A 141 -17.81 9.36 9.14
CA ASP A 141 -17.79 10.82 9.30
C ASP A 141 -16.36 11.35 9.50
N ALA A 142 -15.52 10.64 10.25
CA ALA A 142 -14.12 11.01 10.48
C ALA A 142 -13.35 11.12 9.15
N LEU A 143 -13.64 10.22 8.20
CA LEU A 143 -13.00 10.19 6.89
C LEU A 143 -13.73 11.02 5.83
N LYS A 144 -14.79 11.75 6.17
CA LYS A 144 -15.59 12.49 5.20
C LYS A 144 -14.77 13.42 4.28
N PRO A 145 -13.77 14.18 4.76
CA PRO A 145 -12.95 15.02 3.89
C PRO A 145 -12.16 14.20 2.85
N ILE A 146 -11.46 13.16 3.29
CA ILE A 146 -10.63 12.34 2.41
C ILE A 146 -11.48 11.42 1.50
N ASN A 147 -12.62 10.93 1.99
CA ASN A 147 -13.62 10.23 1.18
C ASN A 147 -14.17 11.14 0.07
N GLY A 148 -14.35 12.44 0.35
CA GLY A 148 -14.81 13.43 -0.62
C GLY A 148 -13.87 13.53 -1.83
N VAL A 149 -12.55 13.55 -1.60
CA VAL A 149 -11.57 13.62 -2.69
C VAL A 149 -11.40 12.27 -3.40
N PHE A 150 -11.37 11.15 -2.66
CA PHE A 150 -11.29 9.83 -3.30
C PHE A 150 -12.55 9.42 -4.05
N GLY A 151 -13.70 10.05 -3.75
CA GLY A 151 -14.98 9.83 -4.42
C GLY A 151 -15.24 10.70 -5.65
N LEU A 152 -14.31 11.57 -6.05
CA LEU A 152 -14.47 12.46 -7.22
C LEU A 152 -14.56 11.70 -8.55
N ASP A 153 -13.95 10.52 -8.62
CA ASP A 153 -13.96 9.65 -9.79
C ASP A 153 -14.14 8.17 -9.39
N ASP A 154 -14.32 7.31 -10.39
CA ASP A 154 -14.47 5.85 -10.25
C ASP A 154 -13.13 5.10 -10.39
N ARG A 155 -11.98 5.78 -10.29
CA ARG A 155 -10.64 5.19 -10.49
C ARG A 155 -10.42 3.91 -9.70
N TYR A 156 -10.64 3.95 -8.39
CA TYR A 156 -10.40 2.80 -7.52
C TYR A 156 -11.39 1.66 -7.75
N LYS A 157 -12.61 1.99 -8.19
CA LYS A 157 -13.57 0.99 -8.65
C LYS A 157 -13.04 0.30 -9.92
N ARG A 158 -12.57 1.08 -10.91
CA ARG A 158 -12.00 0.52 -12.14
C ARG A 158 -10.74 -0.32 -11.88
N VAL A 159 -9.88 0.08 -10.93
CA VAL A 159 -8.73 -0.74 -10.51
C VAL A 159 -9.22 -2.09 -9.97
N ARG A 160 -10.22 -2.08 -9.08
CA ARG A 160 -10.80 -3.30 -8.50
C ARG A 160 -11.43 -4.20 -9.57
N ASP A 161 -12.14 -3.61 -10.52
CA ASP A 161 -12.80 -4.32 -11.62
C ASP A 161 -11.75 -4.97 -12.55
N ARG A 162 -10.71 -4.23 -12.95
CA ARG A 162 -9.57 -4.80 -13.71
C ARG A 162 -8.92 -5.96 -12.95
N CYS A 163 -8.58 -5.77 -11.69
CA CYS A 163 -8.02 -6.85 -10.85
C CYS A 163 -8.91 -8.11 -10.86
N ASN A 164 -10.24 -7.94 -10.77
CA ASN A 164 -11.18 -9.06 -10.85
C ASN A 164 -11.15 -9.73 -12.23
N ASP A 165 -11.17 -8.96 -13.32
CA ASP A 165 -11.15 -9.49 -14.68
C ASP A 165 -9.90 -10.33 -14.96
N HIS A 166 -8.74 -9.89 -14.47
CA HIS A 166 -7.48 -10.62 -14.55
C HIS A 166 -7.47 -11.88 -13.68
N THR A 167 -7.87 -11.77 -12.41
CA THR A 167 -7.90 -12.93 -11.48
C THR A 167 -8.83 -14.04 -11.98
N HIS A 168 -9.97 -13.68 -12.58
CA HIS A 168 -10.96 -14.66 -13.04
C HIS A 168 -10.79 -15.07 -14.50
N TYR A 169 -9.76 -14.58 -15.20
CA TYR A 169 -9.57 -14.82 -16.63
C TYR A 169 -10.82 -14.50 -17.47
N ASN A 170 -11.51 -13.40 -17.14
CA ASN A 170 -12.77 -13.02 -17.79
C ASN A 170 -12.63 -12.78 -19.31
N PHE A 171 -11.40 -12.56 -19.79
CA PHE A 171 -11.07 -12.46 -21.21
C PHE A 171 -9.90 -13.38 -21.56
N TYR A 172 -9.97 -14.08 -22.69
CA TYR A 172 -8.90 -15.00 -23.12
C TYR A 172 -7.52 -14.33 -23.24
N ARG A 173 -7.47 -13.05 -23.63
CA ARG A 173 -6.24 -12.25 -23.64
C ARG A 173 -5.53 -12.20 -22.28
N HIS A 174 -6.26 -12.30 -21.17
CA HIS A 174 -5.68 -12.36 -19.83
C HIS A 174 -4.98 -13.68 -19.56
N ALA A 175 -5.47 -14.78 -20.13
CA ALA A 175 -4.76 -16.06 -20.11
C ALA A 175 -3.44 -15.96 -20.89
N MET A 176 -3.47 -15.33 -22.06
CA MET A 176 -2.28 -15.10 -22.87
C MET A 176 -1.24 -14.22 -22.17
N LEU A 177 -1.65 -13.21 -21.39
CA LEU A 177 -0.74 -12.36 -20.62
C LEU A 177 0.06 -13.10 -19.53
N ASN A 178 -0.28 -14.36 -19.24
CA ASN A 178 0.49 -15.22 -18.36
C ASN A 178 1.44 -16.17 -19.07
N ASP A 179 1.29 -16.30 -20.39
CA ASP A 179 2.20 -17.04 -21.24
C ASP A 179 3.32 -16.09 -21.69
N ASN A 180 4.55 -16.36 -21.30
CA ASN A 180 5.70 -15.52 -21.62
C ASN A 180 6.44 -15.94 -22.90
N GLU A 181 6.00 -17.02 -23.55
CA GLU A 181 6.49 -17.46 -24.87
C GLU A 181 5.68 -16.83 -26.01
N VAL A 182 4.45 -16.39 -25.73
CA VAL A 182 3.57 -15.76 -26.72
C VAL A 182 3.91 -14.27 -26.90
N HIS A 183 4.16 -13.86 -28.15
CA HIS A 183 4.25 -12.44 -28.49
C HIS A 183 2.87 -11.78 -28.39
N ILE A 184 2.79 -10.67 -27.65
CA ILE A 184 1.56 -9.90 -27.47
C ILE A 184 1.91 -8.44 -27.75
N ASP A 185 1.36 -7.89 -28.83
CA ASP A 185 1.73 -6.58 -29.38
C ASP A 185 1.52 -5.41 -28.41
N ASN A 186 0.69 -5.56 -27.37
CA ASN A 186 0.36 -4.52 -26.40
C ASN A 186 0.86 -4.79 -24.97
N ARG A 187 1.94 -5.58 -24.79
CA ARG A 187 2.52 -5.83 -23.45
C ARG A 187 2.91 -4.54 -22.72
N ASP A 188 3.54 -3.59 -23.42
CA ASP A 188 3.96 -2.32 -22.83
C ASP A 188 2.76 -1.54 -22.27
N TRP A 189 1.65 -1.51 -23.00
CA TRP A 189 0.41 -0.90 -22.53
C TRP A 189 -0.11 -1.55 -21.24
N TRP A 190 -0.01 -2.88 -21.12
CA TRP A 190 -0.40 -3.59 -19.90
C TRP A 190 0.54 -3.30 -18.73
N LEU A 191 1.84 -3.16 -18.98
CA LEU A 191 2.80 -2.76 -17.94
C LEU A 191 2.56 -1.32 -17.49
N ASP A 192 2.27 -0.40 -18.41
CA ASP A 192 1.89 0.97 -18.09
C ASP A 192 0.61 1.01 -17.26
N ARG A 193 -0.43 0.27 -17.68
CA ARG A 193 -1.69 0.18 -16.93
C ARG A 193 -1.48 -0.42 -15.54
N PHE A 194 -0.67 -1.48 -15.43
CA PHE A 194 -0.34 -2.09 -14.14
C PHE A 194 0.39 -1.11 -13.22
N SER A 195 1.38 -0.39 -13.75
CA SER A 195 2.10 0.68 -13.06
C SER A 195 1.15 1.75 -12.50
N GLU A 196 0.21 2.22 -13.33
CA GLU A 196 -0.80 3.19 -12.91
C GLU A 196 -1.69 2.65 -11.78
N ASP A 197 -2.13 1.40 -11.89
CA ASP A 197 -3.00 0.76 -10.90
C ASP A 197 -2.30 0.56 -9.55
N VAL A 198 -1.03 0.15 -9.56
CA VAL A 198 -0.20 0.05 -8.33
C VAL A 198 -0.05 1.42 -7.69
N ARG A 199 0.30 2.45 -8.48
CA ARG A 199 0.48 3.82 -7.98
C ARG A 199 -0.81 4.36 -7.38
N ASP A 200 -1.94 4.15 -8.03
CA ASP A 200 -3.24 4.61 -7.53
C ASP A 200 -3.54 3.96 -6.17
N LEU A 201 -3.33 2.65 -6.01
CA LEU A 201 -3.52 1.97 -4.73
C LEU A 201 -2.52 2.39 -3.65
N PHE A 202 -1.28 2.69 -4.03
CA PHE A 202 -0.27 3.27 -3.14
C PHE A 202 -0.74 4.63 -2.59
N ILE A 203 -1.22 5.52 -3.46
CA ILE A 203 -1.78 6.81 -3.07
C ILE A 203 -3.05 6.65 -2.23
N LEU A 204 -3.94 5.70 -2.59
CA LEU A 204 -5.15 5.40 -1.80
C LEU A 204 -4.79 5.03 -0.37
N HIS A 205 -3.86 4.08 -0.24
CA HIS A 205 -3.41 3.58 1.05
C HIS A 205 -2.82 4.70 1.91
N LEU A 206 -1.79 5.38 1.42
CA LEU A 206 -1.11 6.44 2.17
C LEU A 206 -2.03 7.63 2.45
N GLY A 207 -2.91 7.97 1.52
CA GLY A 207 -3.84 9.07 1.71
C GLY A 207 -4.76 8.86 2.91
N TYR A 208 -5.32 7.66 3.09
CA TYR A 208 -6.11 7.36 4.29
C TYR A 208 -5.25 7.24 5.55
N ILE A 209 -4.10 6.57 5.47
CA ILE A 209 -3.25 6.35 6.64
C ILE A 209 -2.69 7.66 7.18
N PHE A 210 -2.17 8.54 6.33
CA PHE A 210 -1.66 9.84 6.77
C PHE A 210 -2.77 10.80 7.19
N PHE A 211 -3.98 10.64 6.67
CA PHE A 211 -5.15 11.38 7.15
C PHE A 211 -5.57 10.94 8.56
N LEU A 212 -5.57 9.63 8.84
CA LEU A 212 -5.95 9.07 10.16
C LEU A 212 -4.85 9.21 11.20
N ASN A 213 -3.61 8.92 10.81
CA ASN A 213 -2.45 8.83 11.68
C ASN A 213 -1.39 9.83 11.24
N GLY A 214 -1.68 11.13 11.36
CA GLY A 214 -0.75 12.19 10.94
C GLY A 214 0.66 12.03 11.53
N HIS A 215 0.75 11.58 12.78
CA HIS A 215 2.00 11.30 13.48
C HIS A 215 2.87 10.21 12.83
N TYR A 216 2.32 9.34 11.97
CA TYR A 216 3.14 8.40 11.18
C TYR A 216 4.03 9.10 10.16
N MET A 217 3.77 10.38 9.86
CA MET A 217 4.64 11.17 9.00
C MET A 217 5.86 11.74 9.74
N MET A 218 5.90 11.64 11.07
CA MET A 218 6.89 12.32 11.91
C MET A 218 8.32 11.84 11.63
N SER A 219 9.25 12.79 11.53
CA SER A 219 10.68 12.48 11.48
C SER A 219 11.18 11.92 12.81
N SER A 220 12.26 11.13 12.77
CA SER A 220 12.83 10.54 13.99
C SER A 220 13.52 11.58 14.88
N ASP A 221 13.88 12.76 14.35
CA ASP A 221 14.68 13.79 15.06
C ASP A 221 14.16 14.08 16.47
N HIS A 222 12.84 14.20 16.63
CA HIS A 222 12.21 14.44 17.93
C HIS A 222 12.43 13.28 18.90
N MET A 223 12.20 12.05 18.44
CA MET A 223 12.36 10.84 19.25
C MET A 223 13.82 10.55 19.54
N ASP A 224 14.70 10.71 18.55
CA ASP A 224 16.14 10.50 18.67
C ASP A 224 16.74 11.45 19.74
N ALA A 225 16.29 12.71 19.78
CA ALA A 225 16.68 13.66 20.82
C ALA A 225 16.26 13.16 22.22
N LEU A 226 15.01 12.73 22.38
CA LEU A 226 14.50 12.20 23.66
C LEU A 226 15.26 10.93 24.10
N GLU A 227 15.52 10.01 23.17
CA GLU A 227 16.25 8.77 23.43
C GLU A 227 17.72 9.02 23.81
N CYS A 228 18.32 10.08 23.25
CA CYS A 228 19.66 10.53 23.61
C CYS A 228 19.71 11.38 24.89
N GLY A 229 18.57 11.65 25.55
CA GLY A 229 18.49 12.52 26.72
C GLY A 229 18.76 14.00 26.40
N MET A 230 18.58 14.41 25.15
CA MET A 230 18.68 15.78 24.66
C MET A 230 17.30 16.46 24.68
N GLN A 231 17.30 17.79 24.75
CA GLN A 231 16.08 18.58 24.57
C GLN A 231 15.75 18.60 23.06
N PRO A 232 14.56 18.14 22.63
CA PRO A 232 14.16 18.22 21.24
C PRO A 232 14.06 19.68 20.77
N GLU A 233 14.33 19.90 19.48
CA GLU A 233 14.12 21.21 18.86
C GLU A 233 12.64 21.60 18.88
N GLU A 234 12.38 22.90 18.96
CA GLU A 234 11.01 23.42 18.95
C GLU A 234 10.29 22.98 17.67
N ASP A 235 9.05 22.49 17.83
CA ASP A 235 8.20 21.95 16.76
C ASP A 235 8.73 20.74 15.97
N SER A 236 9.84 20.12 16.40
CA SER A 236 10.40 18.91 15.76
C SER A 236 9.42 17.74 15.71
N GLN A 237 8.43 17.67 16.61
CA GLN A 237 7.35 16.68 16.60
C GLN A 237 6.40 16.79 15.39
N TYR A 238 6.48 17.89 14.63
CA TYR A 238 5.67 18.12 13.44
C TYR A 238 6.47 18.04 12.13
N TRP A 239 7.78 17.77 12.20
CA TRP A 239 8.61 17.61 11.01
C TRP A 239 8.26 16.31 10.29
N VAL A 240 8.21 16.37 8.96
CA VAL A 240 7.92 15.20 8.12
C VAL A 240 9.21 14.47 7.78
N ALA A 241 9.23 13.15 7.95
CA ALA A 241 10.39 12.33 7.60
C ALA A 241 10.76 12.52 6.10
N PRO A 242 12.04 12.65 5.74
CA PRO A 242 12.45 12.98 4.37
C PRO A 242 11.89 12.04 3.29
N PHE A 243 11.89 10.72 3.55
CA PHE A 243 11.37 9.73 2.61
C PHE A 243 9.84 9.83 2.38
N ILE A 244 9.11 10.39 3.35
CA ILE A 244 7.67 10.65 3.24
C ILE A 244 7.45 11.92 2.43
N GLN A 245 8.23 12.98 2.69
CA GLN A 245 8.17 14.21 1.90
C GLN A 245 8.47 13.93 0.42
N GLU A 246 9.47 13.10 0.12
CA GLU A 246 9.79 12.68 -1.25
C GLU A 246 8.58 12.01 -1.96
N VAL A 247 7.83 11.17 -1.24
CA VAL A 247 6.61 10.55 -1.78
C VAL A 247 5.51 11.58 -2.03
N PHE A 248 5.36 12.59 -1.16
CA PHE A 248 4.44 13.69 -1.43
C PHE A 248 4.85 14.48 -2.67
N ASP A 249 6.12 14.84 -2.78
CA ASP A 249 6.65 15.70 -3.84
C ASP A 249 6.60 15.03 -5.21
N GLU A 250 6.91 13.74 -5.27
CA GLU A 250 7.11 13.05 -6.55
C GLU A 250 5.93 12.18 -6.98
N ILE A 251 5.11 11.71 -6.04
CA ILE A 251 4.05 10.73 -6.33
C ILE A 251 2.65 11.27 -5.99
N ILE A 252 2.41 11.65 -4.74
CA ILE A 252 1.05 12.00 -4.28
C ILE A 252 0.64 13.36 -4.85
N THR A 253 1.37 14.43 -4.56
CA THR A 253 0.98 15.80 -4.91
C THR A 253 0.89 16.02 -6.43
N PRO A 254 1.83 15.53 -7.27
CA PRO A 254 1.71 15.71 -8.72
C PRO A 254 0.50 15.00 -9.34
N ARG A 255 -0.03 13.95 -8.68
CA ARG A 255 -1.12 13.13 -9.22
C ARG A 255 -2.46 13.39 -8.56
N ARG A 256 -2.45 13.73 -7.28
CA ARG A 256 -3.58 13.91 -6.37
C ARG A 256 -3.31 15.06 -5.39
N PRO A 257 -3.16 16.31 -5.89
CA PRO A 257 -2.94 17.47 -5.02
C PRO A 257 -4.12 17.72 -4.06
N ASP A 258 -5.31 17.23 -4.43
CA ASP A 258 -6.51 17.19 -3.59
C ASP A 258 -6.34 16.30 -2.35
N VAL A 259 -5.67 15.15 -2.49
CA VAL A 259 -5.32 14.27 -1.35
C VAL A 259 -4.33 14.96 -0.43
N THR A 260 -3.26 15.56 -0.97
CA THR A 260 -2.29 16.33 -0.18
C THR A 260 -2.98 17.46 0.59
N SER A 261 -3.89 18.19 -0.08
CA SER A 261 -4.64 19.30 0.55
C SER A 261 -5.54 18.81 1.68
N ALA A 262 -6.22 17.67 1.49
CA ALA A 262 -7.06 17.08 2.53
C ALA A 262 -6.25 16.66 3.78
N ILE A 263 -5.04 16.11 3.59
CA ILE A 263 -4.15 15.72 4.69
C ILE A 263 -3.58 16.94 5.40
N LYS A 264 -3.11 17.96 4.65
CA LYS A 264 -2.61 19.23 5.24
C LYS A 264 -3.69 19.92 6.08
N ALA A 265 -4.95 19.83 5.68
CA ALA A 265 -6.06 20.42 6.42
C ALA A 265 -6.44 19.65 7.70
N SER A 266 -6.07 18.37 7.82
CA SER A 266 -6.43 17.50 8.95
C SER A 266 -5.27 17.18 9.89
N SER A 267 -4.06 17.65 9.57
CA SER A 267 -2.83 17.28 10.27
C SER A 267 -2.01 18.53 10.62
N ALA A 268 -1.32 18.47 11.76
CA ALA A 268 -0.36 19.50 12.17
C ALA A 268 1.03 19.31 11.52
N MET A 269 1.23 18.20 10.79
CA MET A 269 2.52 17.89 10.16
C MET A 269 2.89 18.90 9.08
N GLN A 270 4.17 19.28 9.06
CA GLN A 270 4.74 20.29 8.17
C GLN A 270 5.06 19.71 6.80
N ILE A 271 4.02 19.30 6.07
CA ILE A 271 4.15 18.83 4.69
C ILE A 271 4.42 20.04 3.80
N SER A 272 5.53 20.01 3.05
CA SER A 272 5.92 21.09 2.11
C SER A 272 4.94 21.24 0.96
#